data_AF-A0A3P4B810-F1
#
_entry.id   AF-A0A3P4B810-F1
#
_cell.length_a   1.000
_cell.length_b   1.000
_cell.length_c   1.000
_cell.angle_alpha   90.00
_cell.angle_beta   90.00
_cell.angle_gamma   90.00
#
_symmetry.space_group_name_H-M   'P 1'
#
loop_
_entity.id
_entity.type
_entity.pdbx_description
1 polymer ?
#
loop_
_entity_poly.entity_id
_entity_poly.type
_entity_poly.pdbx_seq_one_letter_code
_entity_poly.pdbx_strand_id
1 'polypeptide(L)'
;MLDRDTRAAKSFYREVRKFAESVKSWDATAVWYETKPDEAHDLTLVSQRVYGRRDEVLAVMAAAGLDTPYQPLPQKRIALPSDGLLMSIKRRTGFESVAQYRRDFAPTWMEP
;
A
#
# COMPACT_ATOMS: atom_id res chain seq x y z
N MET A 1 -11.28 13.16 -0.37
CA MET A 1 -12.14 13.09 0.84
C MET A 1 -11.20 12.79 2.01
N LEU A 2 -11.11 13.70 3.00
CA LEU A 2 -10.10 13.64 4.09
C LEU A 2 -10.56 12.70 5.21
N ASP A 3 -9.67 11.83 5.69
CA ASP A 3 -9.88 11.05 6.91
C ASP A 3 -10.05 11.98 8.12
N ARG A 4 -10.81 11.54 9.15
CA ARG A 4 -10.93 12.27 10.43
C ARG A 4 -9.57 12.56 11.06
N ASP A 5 -8.63 11.63 10.91
CA ASP A 5 -7.22 11.87 11.18
C ASP A 5 -6.48 12.15 9.86
N THR A 6 -6.20 13.42 9.60
CA THR A 6 -5.47 13.86 8.40
C THR A 6 -4.02 13.36 8.37
N ARG A 7 -3.50 12.78 9.45
CA ARG A 7 -2.16 12.19 9.56
C ARG A 7 -2.13 10.68 9.27
N ALA A 8 -3.30 10.03 9.16
CA ALA A 8 -3.40 8.59 8.97
C ALA A 8 -2.68 8.13 7.69
N ALA A 9 -2.95 8.78 6.56
CA ALA A 9 -2.32 8.49 5.27
C ALA A 9 -0.79 8.68 5.31
N LYS A 10 -0.30 9.76 5.95
CA LYS A 10 1.13 10.01 6.13
C LYS A 10 1.80 8.92 6.97
N SER A 11 1.15 8.52 8.06
CA SER A 11 1.66 7.48 8.95
C SER A 11 1.68 6.12 8.25
N PHE A 12 0.62 5.78 7.53
CA PHE A 12 0.54 4.58 6.69
C PHE A 12 1.68 4.53 5.67
N TYR A 13 1.86 5.60 4.88
CA TYR A 13 2.92 5.68 3.88
C TYR A 13 4.30 5.43 4.51
N ARG A 14 4.60 6.08 5.64
CA ARG A 14 5.88 5.91 6.35
C ARG A 14 6.09 4.48 6.84
N GLU A 15 5.07 3.84 7.39
CA GLU A 15 5.16 2.47 7.90
C GLU A 15 5.41 1.47 6.76
N VAL A 16 4.71 1.60 5.64
CA VAL A 16 4.94 0.74 4.46
C VAL A 16 6.32 0.99 3.87
N ARG A 17 6.75 2.26 3.79
CA ARG A 17 8.09 2.63 3.30
C ARG A 17 9.19 1.99 4.15
N LYS A 18 9.09 2.14 5.48
CA LYS A 18 10.03 1.55 6.43
C LYS A 18 10.05 0.03 6.32
N PHE A 19 8.89 -0.60 6.15
CA PHE A 19 8.82 -2.04 5.92
C PHE A 19 9.59 -2.44 4.66
N ALA A 20 9.29 -1.81 3.52
CA ALA A 20 9.91 -2.15 2.23
C ALA A 20 11.44 -1.99 2.24
N GLU A 21 11.96 -1.03 2.99
CA GLU A 21 13.40 -0.79 3.13
C GLU A 21 14.11 -1.75 4.10
N SER A 22 13.39 -2.28 5.10
CA SER A 22 13.99 -3.08 6.18
C SER A 22 13.80 -4.60 6.03
N VAL A 23 12.79 -5.02 5.27
CA VAL A 23 12.42 -6.43 5.14
C VAL A 23 13.51 -7.25 4.44
N LYS A 24 13.73 -8.47 4.94
CA LYS A 24 14.72 -9.40 4.38
C LYS A 24 14.07 -10.29 3.32
N SER A 25 14.87 -10.77 2.38
CA SER A 25 14.38 -11.57 1.23
C SER A 25 13.68 -12.87 1.63
N TRP A 26 14.01 -13.44 2.78
CA TRP A 26 13.42 -14.67 3.32
C TRP A 26 12.22 -14.43 4.25
N ASP A 27 11.82 -13.18 4.48
CA ASP A 27 10.71 -12.86 5.36
C ASP A 27 9.37 -13.20 4.69
N ALA A 28 8.59 -14.10 5.32
CA ALA A 28 7.29 -14.54 4.82
C ALA A 28 6.21 -13.43 4.85
N THR A 29 6.46 -12.33 5.55
CA THR A 29 5.54 -11.19 5.62
C THR A 29 5.65 -10.26 4.41
N ALA A 30 6.62 -10.47 3.52
CA ALA A 30 6.80 -9.74 2.27
C ALA A 30 6.32 -10.51 1.04
N VAL A 31 5.61 -9.80 0.17
CA VAL A 31 5.35 -10.19 -1.20
C VAL A 31 6.34 -9.45 -2.09
N TRP A 32 7.25 -10.20 -2.68
CA TRP A 32 8.22 -9.65 -3.63
C TRP A 32 7.62 -9.61 -5.02
N TYR A 33 7.54 -8.42 -5.60
CA TYR A 33 6.92 -8.20 -6.90
C TYR A 33 7.88 -7.52 -7.88
N GLU A 34 7.94 -8.03 -9.11
CA GLU A 34 8.68 -7.41 -10.20
C GLU A 34 7.71 -6.55 -11.02
N THR A 35 7.96 -5.24 -11.00
CA THR A 35 7.13 -4.26 -11.71
C THR A 35 7.30 -4.41 -13.22
N LYS A 36 6.20 -4.27 -13.96
CA LYS A 36 6.12 -4.49 -15.40
C LYS A 36 5.97 -3.17 -16.17
N PRO A 37 6.35 -3.13 -17.46
CA PRO A 37 6.27 -1.90 -18.27
C PRO A 37 4.85 -1.31 -18.39
N ASP A 38 3.81 -2.14 -18.40
CA ASP A 38 2.40 -1.72 -18.48
C ASP A 38 1.90 -1.03 -17.20
N GLU A 39 2.61 -1.21 -16.09
CA GLU A 39 2.28 -0.64 -14.79
C GLU A 39 2.96 0.70 -14.53
N ALA A 40 3.85 1.13 -15.43
CA ALA A 40 4.66 2.34 -15.28
C ALA A 40 3.81 3.58 -14.93
N HIS A 41 2.61 3.69 -15.49
CA HIS A 41 1.69 4.80 -15.26
C HIS A 41 0.36 4.38 -14.61
N ASP A 42 0.21 3.11 -14.25
CA ASP A 42 -0.99 2.58 -13.60
C ASP A 42 -0.64 1.67 -12.42
N LEU A 43 -0.46 2.31 -11.28
CA LEU A 43 -0.19 1.64 -9.99
C LEU A 43 -1.35 0.76 -9.52
N THR A 44 -2.57 0.97 -10.04
CA THR A 44 -3.73 0.15 -9.69
C THR A 44 -3.57 -1.28 -10.20
N LEU A 45 -2.80 -1.49 -11.28
CA LEU A 45 -2.49 -2.81 -11.82
C LEU A 45 -1.60 -3.62 -10.87
N VAL A 46 -0.58 -2.99 -10.27
CA VAL A 46 0.26 -3.63 -9.25
C VAL A 46 -0.59 -4.05 -8.07
N SER A 47 -1.42 -3.11 -7.57
CA SER A 47 -2.34 -3.37 -6.47
C SER A 47 -3.26 -4.56 -6.79
N GLN A 48 -3.85 -4.58 -7.99
CA GLN A 48 -4.74 -5.65 -8.42
C GLN A 48 -4.03 -7.01 -8.49
N ARG A 49 -2.79 -7.05 -8.99
CA ARG A 49 -2.01 -8.27 -9.16
C ARG A 49 -1.50 -8.84 -7.83
N VAL A 50 -1.19 -7.97 -6.87
CA VAL A 50 -0.64 -8.37 -5.57
C VAL A 50 -1.75 -8.64 -4.54
N TYR A 51 -2.78 -7.80 -4.49
CA TYR A 51 -3.80 -7.82 -3.44
C TYR A 51 -5.21 -8.18 -3.93
N GLY A 52 -5.39 -8.39 -5.24
CA GLY A 52 -6.72 -8.67 -5.82
C GLY A 52 -7.67 -7.47 -5.88
N ARG A 53 -7.20 -6.27 -5.51
CA ARG A 53 -8.00 -5.02 -5.47
C ARG A 53 -7.19 -3.83 -5.96
N ARG A 54 -7.85 -2.81 -6.48
CA ARG A 54 -7.19 -1.64 -7.11
C ARG A 54 -6.86 -0.50 -6.14
N ASP A 55 -7.39 -0.56 -4.92
CA ASP A 55 -7.36 0.56 -3.98
C ASP A 55 -6.03 0.76 -3.24
N GLU A 56 -5.12 -0.23 -3.22
CA GLU A 56 -3.86 -0.18 -2.44
C GLU A 56 -2.73 0.60 -3.11
N VAL A 57 -3.07 1.62 -3.90
CA VAL A 57 -2.11 2.45 -4.64
C VAL A 57 -1.09 3.09 -3.70
N LEU A 58 -1.53 3.57 -2.53
CA LEU A 58 -0.62 4.24 -1.58
C LEU A 58 0.43 3.28 -1.00
N ALA A 59 0.09 2.00 -0.83
CA ALA A 59 1.04 0.97 -0.40
C ALA A 59 2.09 0.71 -1.49
N VAL A 60 1.64 0.65 -2.76
CA VAL A 60 2.53 0.48 -3.92
C VAL A 60 3.49 1.67 -4.05
N MET A 61 2.98 2.90 -3.93
CA MET A 61 3.81 4.12 -3.95
C MET A 61 4.89 4.08 -2.86
N ALA A 62 4.51 3.79 -1.62
CA ALA A 62 5.43 3.72 -0.50
C ALA A 62 6.53 2.66 -0.70
N ALA A 63 6.14 1.45 -1.12
CA ALA A 63 7.07 0.36 -1.40
C ALA A 63 8.03 0.67 -2.56
N ALA A 64 7.52 1.31 -3.61
CA ALA A 64 8.33 1.72 -4.76
C ALA A 64 9.22 2.94 -4.46
N GLY A 65 8.86 3.77 -3.47
CA GLY A 65 9.55 5.02 -3.16
C GLY A 65 9.15 6.17 -4.04
N LEU A 66 7.88 6.23 -4.39
CA LEU A 66 7.32 7.31 -5.19
C LEU A 66 6.74 8.38 -4.27
N ASP A 67 7.21 9.62 -4.44
CA ASP A 67 6.71 10.75 -3.67
C ASP A 67 5.35 11.23 -4.18
N THR A 68 5.06 10.99 -5.46
CA THR A 68 3.82 11.44 -6.12
C THR A 68 3.28 10.35 -7.06
N PRO A 69 1.96 10.29 -7.29
CA PRO A 69 1.36 9.28 -8.18
C PRO A 69 1.67 9.52 -9.66
N TYR A 70 2.20 10.69 -10.02
CA TYR A 70 2.53 11.04 -11.41
C TYR A 70 3.93 10.57 -11.83
N GLN A 71 4.76 10.17 -10.87
CA GLN A 71 6.07 9.61 -11.18
C GLN A 71 5.90 8.21 -11.77
N PRO A 72 6.61 7.88 -12.87
CA PRO A 72 6.54 6.55 -13.44
C PRO A 72 7.10 5.53 -12.44
N LEU A 73 6.42 4.38 -12.31
CA LEU A 73 6.88 3.28 -11.50
C LEU A 73 8.20 2.72 -12.09
N PRO A 74 9.32 2.75 -11.34
CA PRO A 74 10.58 2.22 -11.83
C PRO A 74 10.48 0.70 -12.04
N GLN A 75 11.06 0.22 -13.14
CA GLN A 75 11.16 -1.21 -13.42
C GLN A 75 12.18 -1.87 -12.48
N LYS A 76 11.71 -2.36 -11.33
CA LYS A 76 12.54 -3.03 -10.32
C LYS A 76 11.72 -4.03 -9.50
N ARG A 77 12.43 -4.83 -8.71
CA ARG A 77 11.79 -5.65 -7.69
C ARG A 77 11.47 -4.79 -6.47
N ILE A 78 10.21 -4.82 -6.02
CA ILE A 78 9.74 -4.12 -4.82
C ILE A 78 9.25 -5.11 -3.76
N ALA A 79 9.35 -4.73 -2.50
CA ALA A 79 8.81 -5.50 -1.38
C ALA A 79 7.49 -4.86 -0.91
N LEU A 80 6.40 -5.60 -1.05
CA LEU A 80 5.08 -5.20 -0.59
C LEU A 80 4.70 -5.99 0.66
N PRO A 81 3.99 -5.41 1.63
CA PRO A 81 3.45 -6.19 2.75
C PRO A 81 2.53 -7.31 2.24
N SER A 82 2.54 -8.46 2.89
CA SER A 82 1.47 -9.46 2.73
C SER A 82 0.11 -8.88 3.14
N ASP A 83 -0.99 -9.48 2.69
CA ASP A 83 -2.32 -8.93 2.94
C ASP A 83 -2.64 -8.76 4.44
N GLY A 84 -2.28 -9.76 5.25
CA GLY A 84 -2.43 -9.70 6.71
C GLY A 84 -1.57 -8.62 7.37
N LEU A 85 -0.33 -8.42 6.89
CA LEU A 85 0.53 -7.35 7.39
C LEU A 85 0.01 -5.97 6.96
N LEU A 86 -0.41 -5.83 5.71
CA LEU A 86 -1.00 -4.61 5.18
C LEU A 86 -2.21 -4.18 6.01
N MET A 87 -3.10 -5.13 6.33
CA MET A 87 -4.25 -4.91 7.20
C MET A 87 -3.83 -4.50 8.62
N SER A 88 -2.79 -5.13 9.17
CA SER A 88 -2.24 -4.76 10.48
C SER A 88 -1.67 -3.34 10.50
N ILE A 89 -0.99 -2.92 9.43
CA ILE A 89 -0.47 -1.55 9.28
C ILE A 89 -1.64 -0.56 9.22
N LYS A 90 -2.64 -0.83 8.37
CA LYS A 90 -3.86 0.00 8.25
C LYS A 90 -4.55 0.24 9.59
N ARG A 91 -4.74 -0.83 10.37
CA ARG A 91 -5.33 -0.78 11.72
C ARG A 91 -4.49 0.08 12.67
N ARG A 92 -3.18 -0.13 12.68
CA ARG A 92 -2.24 0.64 13.53
C ARG A 92 -2.21 2.13 13.19
N THR A 93 -2.33 2.47 11.91
CA THR A 93 -2.25 3.88 11.46
C THR A 93 -3.60 4.56 11.33
N GLY A 94 -4.72 3.85 11.56
CA GLY A 94 -6.06 4.40 11.37
C GLY A 94 -6.39 4.72 9.90
N PHE A 95 -5.67 4.12 8.95
CA PHE A 95 -5.84 4.40 7.52
C PHE A 95 -6.63 3.27 6.87
N GLU A 96 -7.50 3.62 5.93
CA GLU A 96 -8.13 2.68 5.03
C GLU A 96 -7.97 3.21 3.60
N SER A 97 -7.60 2.34 2.67
CA SER A 97 -7.45 2.66 1.24
C SER A 97 -8.78 2.48 0.49
N VAL A 98 -9.55 1.45 0.85
CA VAL A 98 -10.78 1.06 0.12
C VAL A 98 -11.94 1.94 0.55
N ALA A 99 -12.55 2.65 -0.40
CA ALA A 99 -13.61 3.61 -0.09
C ALA A 99 -14.83 2.99 0.61
N GLN A 100 -15.20 1.76 0.23
CA GLN A 100 -16.35 1.04 0.81
C GLN A 100 -16.17 0.65 2.29
N TYR A 101 -14.91 0.63 2.76
CA TYR A 101 -14.55 0.34 4.15
C TYR A 101 -14.34 1.62 4.95
N ARG A 102 -14.93 2.74 4.54
CA ARG A 102 -14.99 3.95 5.35
C ARG A 102 -16.44 4.30 5.65
N ARG A 103 -16.78 4.43 6.93
CA ARG A 103 -18.09 4.93 7.41
C ARG A 103 -17.84 6.14 8.30
N ASP A 104 -18.56 7.23 8.05
CA ASP A 104 -18.43 8.49 8.81
C ASP A 104 -16.97 8.99 8.91
N PHE A 105 -16.20 8.83 7.83
CA PHE A 105 -14.77 9.20 7.76
C PHE A 105 -13.87 8.44 8.75
N ALA A 106 -14.34 7.30 9.27
CA ALA A 106 -13.59 6.36 10.07
C ALA A 106 -13.41 5.03 9.30
N PRO A 107 -12.26 4.37 9.44
CA PRO A 107 -12.03 3.08 8.81
C PRO A 107 -12.89 2.00 9.47
N THR A 108 -13.70 1.31 8.68
CA THR A 108 -14.41 0.07 9.00
C THR A 108 -13.72 -1.05 8.22
N TRP A 109 -12.53 -1.43 8.69
CA TRP A 109 -11.72 -2.48 8.07
C TRP A 109 -12.56 -3.74 7.81
N MET A 110 -12.29 -4.44 6.70
CA MET A 110 -12.91 -5.75 6.44
C MET A 110 -12.65 -6.69 7.65
N GLU A 111 -13.70 -7.25 8.22
CA GLU A 111 -13.58 -8.32 9.22
C GLU A 111 -13.21 -9.62 8.47
N PRO A 112 -12.19 -10.37 8.94
CA PRO A 112 -11.80 -11.64 8.34
C PRO A 112 -12.87 -12.73 8.52
#